data_AF-K1XTH8-F1
#
_entry.id   AF-K1XTH8-F1
#
_cell.length_a   1.000
_cell.length_b   1.000
_cell.length_c   1.000
_cell.angle_alpha   90.00
_cell.angle_beta   90.00
_cell.angle_gamma   90.00
#
_symmetry.space_group_name_H-M   'P 1'
#
loop_
_entity.id
_entity.type
_entity.pdbx_description
1 polymer ?
#
loop_
_entity_poly.entity_id
_entity_poly.type
_entity_poly.pdbx_seq_one_letter_code
_entity_poly.pdbx_strand_id
1 'polypeptide(L)'
;MAITIKPPDMDEIIRKSGKSFAEVTAFLELVKHSMEPLQKRIAVVEIGTTRFYSVERRGVGILKTVHGKFWQFSFAIDDQWEKYSVLVKAKLDLKTMTPVFSRKDRLVLRTDSGCETGQVFGDQTCECCEQLKLAMQMLADIGEGMIINIPRQDGRGMGLTFKLATLWIQDMLKVHTVESASLLAPGGVIDVRTYSGIVCILKFFGVPPSCIIDLVTNNPEKIGVFGENGYAVAKDLVSIIVEPTEHTMDHLRAKEEHLNHKGLTNKEKGERHERK
;
A
#
# COMPACT_ATOMS: atom_id res chain seq x y z
N MET A 1 -25.61 13.08 -13.47
CA MET A 1 -26.88 13.30 -12.75
C MET A 1 -26.78 12.60 -11.41
N ALA A 2 -27.15 13.26 -10.31
CA ALA A 2 -27.27 12.59 -9.01
C ALA A 2 -28.57 11.77 -9.00
N ILE A 3 -28.49 10.50 -8.60
CA ILE A 3 -29.66 9.66 -8.40
C ILE A 3 -30.14 9.87 -6.96
N THR A 4 -31.35 10.37 -6.79
CA THR A 4 -31.97 10.50 -5.47
C THR A 4 -32.80 9.25 -5.19
N ILE A 5 -32.48 8.52 -4.12
CA ILE A 5 -33.19 7.32 -3.69
C ILE A 5 -33.86 7.64 -2.35
N LYS A 6 -35.12 7.21 -2.17
CA LYS A 6 -35.78 7.28 -0.87
C LYS A 6 -35.02 6.38 0.13
N PRO A 7 -34.64 6.86 1.32
CA PRO A 7 -34.01 6.02 2.33
C PRO A 7 -34.87 4.80 2.67
N PRO A 8 -34.25 3.64 2.99
CA PRO A 8 -34.99 2.45 3.41
C PRO A 8 -35.74 2.70 4.73
N ASP A 9 -36.81 1.93 4.95
CA ASP A 9 -37.56 1.96 6.20
C ASP A 9 -36.71 1.40 7.35
N MET A 10 -36.60 2.17 8.44
CA MET A 10 -35.81 1.78 9.62
C MET A 10 -36.38 0.55 10.31
N ASP A 11 -37.70 0.39 10.36
CA ASP A 11 -38.33 -0.78 10.97
C ASP A 11 -38.02 -2.06 10.19
N GLU A 12 -37.95 -1.94 8.86
CA GLU A 12 -37.54 -3.04 7.98
C GLU A 12 -36.08 -3.42 8.20
N ILE A 13 -35.18 -2.44 8.35
CA ILE A 13 -33.76 -2.65 8.63
C ILE A 13 -33.56 -3.36 9.98
N ILE A 14 -34.26 -2.91 11.02
CA ILE A 14 -34.25 -3.50 12.37
C ILE A 14 -34.68 -4.97 12.29
N ARG A 15 -35.82 -5.24 11.63
CA ARG A 15 -36.33 -6.60 11.43
C ARG A 15 -35.35 -7.49 10.66
N LYS A 16 -34.76 -7.00 9.56
CA LYS A 16 -33.80 -7.76 8.75
C LYS A 16 -32.48 -8.03 9.47
N SER A 17 -32.01 -7.08 10.27
CA SER A 17 -30.72 -7.19 10.96
C SER A 17 -30.81 -7.98 12.27
N GLY A 18 -32.01 -8.15 12.84
CA GLY A 18 -32.22 -8.75 14.15
C GLY A 18 -31.67 -7.91 15.31
N LYS A 19 -31.33 -6.63 15.05
CA LYS A 19 -30.80 -5.69 16.03
C LYS A 19 -31.90 -4.78 16.54
N SER A 20 -31.79 -4.33 17.78
CA SER A 20 -32.67 -3.30 18.33
C SER A 20 -32.47 -1.95 17.64
N PHE A 21 -33.48 -1.08 17.75
CA PHE A 21 -33.39 0.31 17.26
C PHE A 21 -32.16 1.05 17.81
N ALA A 22 -31.88 0.88 19.10
CA ALA A 22 -30.73 1.50 19.77
C ALA A 22 -29.39 1.03 19.18
N GLU A 23 -29.23 -0.27 18.94
CA GLU A 23 -28.02 -0.82 18.33
C GLU A 23 -27.80 -0.34 16.89
N VAL A 24 -28.86 -0.30 16.09
CA VAL A 24 -28.77 0.20 14.71
C VAL A 24 -28.40 1.69 14.72
N THR A 25 -29.03 2.48 15.57
CA THR A 25 -28.76 3.93 15.67
C THR A 25 -27.32 4.19 16.10
N ALA A 26 -26.86 3.55 17.17
CA ALA A 26 -25.47 3.66 17.65
C ALA A 26 -24.46 3.21 16.59
N PHE A 27 -24.78 2.15 15.83
CA PHE A 27 -23.94 1.71 14.72
C PHE A 27 -23.89 2.74 13.58
N LEU A 28 -25.01 3.38 13.23
CA LEU A 28 -25.05 4.43 12.21
C LEU A 28 -24.26 5.67 12.63
N GLU A 29 -24.35 6.07 13.90
CA GLU A 29 -23.53 7.16 14.46
C GLU A 29 -22.03 6.83 14.39
N LEU A 30 -21.65 5.60 14.75
CA LEU A 30 -20.28 5.13 14.63
C LEU A 30 -19.77 5.18 13.18
N VAL A 31 -20.59 4.76 12.21
CA VAL A 31 -20.23 4.82 10.78
C VAL A 31 -20.12 6.26 10.29
N LYS A 32 -20.99 7.17 10.75
CA LYS A 32 -20.84 8.61 10.45
C LYS A 32 -19.51 9.15 10.99
N HIS A 33 -19.16 8.82 12.22
CA HIS A 33 -17.87 9.19 12.80
C HIS A 33 -16.67 8.63 12.00
N SER A 34 -16.83 7.44 11.41
CA SER A 34 -15.78 6.85 10.57
C SER A 34 -15.51 7.64 9.29
N MET A 35 -16.45 8.48 8.84
CA MET A 35 -16.35 9.37 7.68
C MET A 35 -15.87 10.79 8.02
N GLU A 36 -15.80 11.15 9.31
CA GLU A 36 -15.32 12.47 9.71
C GLU A 36 -13.83 12.59 9.43
N PRO A 37 -13.36 13.61 8.69
CA PRO A 37 -11.95 13.81 8.45
C PRO A 37 -11.19 14.09 9.75
N LEU A 38 -10.02 13.48 9.90
CA LEU A 38 -9.08 13.80 10.98
C LEU A 38 -7.75 14.24 10.40
N GLN A 39 -7.39 15.50 10.63
CA GLN A 39 -6.16 16.10 10.14
C GLN A 39 -5.12 16.23 11.25
N LYS A 40 -3.86 15.94 10.93
CA LYS A 40 -2.69 16.17 11.80
C LYS A 40 -1.58 16.82 10.99
N ARG A 41 -0.77 17.67 11.62
CA ARG A 41 0.52 18.08 11.05
C ARG A 41 1.62 17.15 11.54
N ILE A 42 2.39 16.60 10.61
CA ILE A 42 3.40 15.58 10.90
C ILE A 42 4.74 16.01 10.32
N ALA A 43 5.77 16.01 11.15
CA ALA A 43 7.15 16.24 10.75
C ALA A 43 7.79 14.95 10.24
N VAL A 44 8.46 15.00 9.09
CA VAL A 44 9.22 13.89 8.50
C VAL A 44 10.58 14.43 8.05
N VAL A 45 11.65 13.71 8.36
CA VAL A 45 12.99 13.98 7.84
C VAL A 45 13.11 13.29 6.49
N GLU A 46 13.48 14.03 5.46
CA GLU A 46 13.73 13.52 4.10
C GLU A 46 15.04 14.11 3.61
N ILE A 47 16.04 13.24 3.37
CA ILE A 47 17.38 13.62 2.88
C ILE A 47 17.99 14.68 3.82
N GLY A 48 17.92 14.40 5.13
CA GLY A 48 18.44 15.26 6.19
C GLY A 48 17.65 16.57 6.44
N THR A 49 16.56 16.82 5.72
CA THR A 49 15.73 18.02 5.90
C THR A 49 14.40 17.67 6.56
N THR A 50 14.05 18.34 7.66
CA THR A 50 12.73 18.21 8.27
C THR A 50 11.68 18.97 7.45
N ARG A 51 10.66 18.25 6.99
CA ARG A 51 9.48 18.79 6.31
C ARG A 51 8.23 18.53 7.13
N PHE A 52 7.24 19.41 7.03
CA PHE A 52 5.96 19.27 7.71
C PHE A 52 4.87 19.01 6.68
N TYR A 53 4.16 17.90 6.86
CA TYR A 53 3.05 17.51 6.02
C TYR A 53 1.73 17.67 6.77
N SER A 54 0.71 18.15 6.07
CA SER A 54 -0.68 18.02 6.46
C SER A 54 -1.19 16.64 6.04
N VAL A 55 -1.60 15.84 7.03
CA VAL A 55 -2.03 14.44 6.84
C VAL A 55 -3.47 14.31 7.30
N GLU A 56 -4.38 14.02 6.38
CA GLU A 56 -5.81 13.91 6.61
C GLU A 56 -6.28 12.46 6.40
N ARG A 57 -6.74 11.79 7.46
CA ARG A 57 -7.55 10.58 7.32
C ARG A 57 -8.96 11.01 6.94
N ARG A 58 -9.39 10.74 5.70
CA ARG A 58 -10.72 11.10 5.17
C ARG A 58 -11.83 10.13 5.55
N GLY A 59 -11.48 8.88 5.84
CA GLY A 59 -12.47 7.86 6.14
C GLY A 59 -11.85 6.52 6.50
N VAL A 60 -12.61 5.70 7.20
CA VAL A 60 -12.30 4.28 7.44
C VAL A 60 -13.54 3.41 7.24
N GLY A 61 -13.35 2.26 6.62
CA GLY A 61 -14.42 1.30 6.36
C GLY A 61 -13.93 -0.14 6.33
N ILE A 62 -14.86 -1.08 6.26
CA ILE A 62 -14.57 -2.51 6.17
C ILE A 62 -14.44 -2.90 4.69
N LEU A 63 -13.34 -3.56 4.34
CA LEU A 63 -13.16 -4.23 3.07
C LEU A 63 -13.16 -5.75 3.29
N LYS A 64 -14.08 -6.46 2.64
CA LYS A 64 -14.09 -7.93 2.59
C LYS A 64 -13.46 -8.38 1.29
N THR A 65 -12.45 -9.23 1.38
CA THR A 65 -11.69 -9.74 0.22
C THR A 65 -11.66 -11.27 0.28
N VAL A 66 -11.12 -11.89 -0.77
CA VAL A 66 -10.86 -13.33 -0.78
C VAL A 66 -9.88 -13.77 0.32
N HIS A 67 -9.04 -12.85 0.80
CA HIS A 67 -8.10 -13.06 1.90
C HIS A 67 -8.70 -12.67 3.28
N GLY A 68 -10.00 -12.35 3.32
CA GLY A 68 -10.73 -12.04 4.55
C GLY A 68 -10.98 -10.54 4.76
N LYS A 69 -11.24 -10.18 6.03
CA LYS A 69 -11.65 -8.82 6.41
C LYS A 69 -10.45 -7.93 6.74
N PHE A 70 -10.45 -6.73 6.18
CA PHE A 70 -9.50 -5.64 6.44
C PHE A 70 -10.25 -4.35 6.79
N TRP A 71 -9.58 -3.46 7.50
CA TRP A 71 -9.96 -2.05 7.54
C TRP A 71 -9.27 -1.33 6.38
N GLN A 72 -10.01 -0.53 5.63
CA GLN A 72 -9.46 0.34 4.61
C GLN A 72 -9.57 1.79 5.08
N PHE A 73 -8.45 2.50 5.07
CA PHE A 73 -8.39 3.92 5.34
C PHE A 73 -8.12 4.68 4.04
N SER A 74 -8.78 5.83 3.89
CA SER A 74 -8.47 6.81 2.86
C SER A 74 -7.70 7.95 3.48
N PHE A 75 -6.54 8.28 2.91
CA PHE A 75 -5.70 9.39 3.35
C PHE A 75 -5.49 10.39 2.21
N ALA A 76 -5.39 11.66 2.60
CA ALA A 76 -4.86 12.73 1.77
C ALA A 76 -3.66 13.38 2.47
N ILE A 77 -2.56 13.57 1.74
CA ILE A 77 -1.34 14.22 2.23
C ILE A 77 -1.00 15.38 1.28
N ASP A 78 -0.52 16.51 1.79
CA ASP A 78 -0.05 17.64 0.97
C ASP A 78 1.33 17.41 0.34
N ASP A 79 1.54 16.21 -0.23
CA ASP A 79 2.69 15.85 -1.06
C ASP A 79 2.27 15.68 -2.53
N GLN A 80 3.23 15.35 -3.40
CA GLN A 80 2.97 15.15 -4.83
C GLN A 80 2.08 13.93 -5.15
N TRP A 81 1.91 13.00 -4.20
CA TRP A 81 1.13 11.79 -4.40
C TRP A 81 -0.33 11.97 -4.01
N GLU A 82 -0.61 12.90 -3.11
CA GLU A 82 -1.90 13.33 -2.58
C GLU A 82 -2.71 12.21 -1.93
N LYS A 83 -3.07 11.17 -2.69
CA LYS A 83 -3.96 10.08 -2.30
C LYS A 83 -3.17 8.87 -1.81
N TYR A 84 -3.59 8.34 -0.67
CA TYR A 84 -3.09 7.10 -0.10
C TYR A 84 -4.26 6.20 0.29
N SER A 85 -4.15 4.90 0.00
CA SER A 85 -5.09 3.90 0.49
C SER A 85 -4.37 2.90 1.39
N VAL A 86 -4.90 2.67 2.58
CA VAL A 86 -4.21 1.86 3.58
C VAL A 86 -5.10 0.71 3.99
N LEU A 87 -4.66 -0.52 3.72
CA LEU A 87 -5.31 -1.73 4.23
C LEU A 87 -4.64 -2.13 5.54
N VAL A 88 -5.44 -2.38 6.56
CA VAL A 88 -4.96 -2.77 7.88
C VAL A 88 -5.66 -4.05 8.33
N LYS A 89 -4.86 -5.03 8.73
CA LYS A 89 -5.31 -6.16 9.53
C LYS A 89 -4.99 -5.82 10.99
N ALA A 90 -6.01 -5.53 11.79
CA ALA A 90 -5.90 -5.26 13.23
C ALA A 90 -7.30 -5.14 13.84
N LYS A 91 -7.36 -5.04 15.17
CA LYS A 91 -8.54 -4.44 15.83
C LYS A 91 -8.57 -2.94 15.52
N LEU A 92 -9.75 -2.34 15.58
CA LEU A 92 -9.95 -0.89 15.44
C LEU A 92 -10.44 -0.34 16.78
N ASP A 93 -9.79 0.70 17.29
CA ASP A 93 -10.36 1.53 18.34
C ASP A 93 -11.49 2.36 17.72
N LEU A 94 -12.72 2.08 18.15
CA LEU A 94 -13.93 2.71 17.60
C LEU A 94 -14.12 4.16 18.03
N LYS A 95 -13.41 4.63 19.07
CA LYS A 95 -13.48 6.02 19.53
C LYS A 95 -12.51 6.91 18.76
N THR A 96 -11.32 6.41 18.47
CA THR A 96 -10.28 7.19 17.79
C THR A 96 -10.19 6.87 16.29
N MET A 97 -10.85 5.81 15.85
CA MET A 97 -10.74 5.26 14.50
C MET A 97 -9.29 4.95 14.14
N THR A 98 -8.52 4.39 15.08
CA THR A 98 -7.11 4.01 14.88
C THR A 98 -6.91 2.50 15.04
N PRO A 99 -6.01 1.89 14.26
CA PRO A 99 -5.72 0.47 14.41
C PRO A 99 -5.01 0.18 15.74
N VAL A 100 -5.34 -0.95 16.34
CA VAL A 100 -4.71 -1.47 17.55
C VAL A 100 -4.01 -2.78 17.20
N PHE A 101 -2.70 -2.68 16.99
CA PHE A 101 -1.82 -3.83 16.78
C PHE A 101 -1.58 -4.56 18.11
N SER A 102 -1.56 -5.89 18.05
CA SER A 102 -1.28 -6.76 19.20
C SER A 102 0.19 -6.75 19.55
N ARG A 103 1.07 -6.81 18.55
CA ARG A 103 2.51 -6.59 18.74
C ARG A 103 2.78 -5.08 18.79
N LYS A 104 3.45 -4.64 19.86
CA LYS A 104 3.78 -3.22 20.09
C LYS A 104 5.18 -2.85 19.63
N ASP A 105 6.05 -3.85 19.54
CA ASP A 105 7.47 -3.77 19.23
C ASP A 105 7.76 -4.12 17.76
N ARG A 106 6.83 -4.73 17.03
CA ARG A 106 6.98 -5.09 15.61
C ARG A 106 5.74 -4.83 14.80
N LEU A 107 5.93 -4.42 13.54
CA LEU A 107 4.85 -4.19 12.58
C LEU A 107 5.24 -4.69 11.19
N VAL A 108 4.42 -5.58 10.61
CA VAL A 108 4.53 -5.97 9.21
C VAL A 108 3.95 -4.88 8.33
N LEU A 109 4.77 -4.38 7.41
CA LEU A 109 4.41 -3.27 6.52
C LEU A 109 4.74 -3.59 5.07
N ARG A 110 3.74 -3.57 4.19
CA ARG A 110 3.93 -3.55 2.74
C ARG A 110 3.77 -2.13 2.21
N THR A 111 4.76 -1.68 1.44
CA THR A 111 4.69 -0.43 0.68
C THR A 111 4.41 -0.75 -0.79
N ASP A 112 3.26 -0.33 -1.28
CA ASP A 112 2.76 -0.66 -2.61
C ASP A 112 2.67 0.61 -3.47
N SER A 113 3.56 0.73 -4.45
CA SER A 113 3.45 1.80 -5.46
C SER A 113 2.38 1.36 -6.44
N GLY A 114 1.30 2.12 -6.57
CA GLY A 114 0.12 1.71 -7.34
C GLY A 114 0.45 1.35 -8.79
N CYS A 115 -0.32 0.42 -9.35
CA CYS A 115 -0.16 -0.04 -10.72
C CYS A 115 -1.54 -0.29 -11.32
N GLU A 116 -2.06 0.66 -12.10
CA GLU A 116 -3.42 0.57 -12.63
C GLU A 116 -3.55 -0.60 -13.61
N THR A 117 -2.66 -0.68 -14.61
CA THR A 117 -2.69 -1.75 -15.63
C THR A 117 -2.66 -3.15 -14.99
N GLY A 118 -1.78 -3.37 -14.01
CA GLY A 118 -1.66 -4.66 -13.33
C GLY A 118 -2.79 -4.93 -12.34
N GLN A 119 -3.00 -4.02 -11.39
CA GLN A 119 -3.90 -4.26 -10.24
C GLN A 119 -5.39 -4.12 -10.60
N VAL A 120 -5.72 -3.26 -11.58
CA VAL A 120 -7.11 -3.03 -12.00
C VAL A 120 -7.47 -3.86 -13.23
N PHE A 121 -6.59 -3.89 -14.23
CA PHE A 121 -6.88 -4.52 -15.53
C PHE A 121 -6.20 -5.87 -15.77
N GLY A 122 -5.34 -6.33 -14.86
CA GLY A 122 -4.73 -7.66 -14.95
C GLY A 122 -3.62 -7.78 -16.00
N ASP A 123 -2.92 -6.69 -16.30
CA ASP A 123 -1.73 -6.70 -17.16
C ASP A 123 -0.72 -7.77 -16.71
N GLN A 124 -0.42 -8.70 -17.62
CA GLN A 124 0.41 -9.88 -17.37
C GLN A 124 1.91 -9.60 -17.48
N THR A 125 2.31 -8.41 -17.96
CA THR A 125 3.71 -8.02 -18.11
C THR A 125 4.34 -7.50 -16.82
N CYS A 126 3.56 -7.37 -15.75
CA CYS A 126 4.03 -6.98 -14.43
C CYS A 126 3.48 -7.89 -13.33
N GLU A 127 4.19 -7.93 -12.20
CA GLU A 127 3.85 -8.77 -11.06
C GLU A 127 3.05 -8.04 -9.96
N CYS A 128 2.67 -6.78 -10.18
CA CYS A 128 2.11 -5.90 -9.14
C CYS A 128 0.78 -6.41 -8.55
N CYS A 129 -0.07 -7.05 -9.36
CA CYS A 129 -1.33 -7.62 -8.89
C CYS A 129 -1.10 -8.81 -7.95
N GLU A 130 -0.24 -9.75 -8.37
CA GLU A 130 0.08 -10.93 -7.59
C GLU A 130 0.85 -10.59 -6.31
N GLN A 131 1.78 -9.62 -6.36
CA GLN A 131 2.42 -9.10 -5.15
C GLN A 131 1.40 -8.49 -4.17
N LEU A 132 0.40 -7.73 -4.64
CA LEU A 132 -0.62 -7.19 -3.75
C LEU A 132 -1.45 -8.30 -3.09
N LYS A 133 -1.87 -9.31 -3.87
CA LYS A 133 -2.60 -10.49 -3.36
C LYS A 133 -1.79 -11.26 -2.31
N LEU A 134 -0.52 -11.54 -2.60
CA LEU A 134 0.38 -12.22 -1.66
C LEU A 134 0.57 -11.43 -0.37
N ALA A 135 0.72 -10.10 -0.45
CA ALA A 135 0.81 -9.26 0.74
C ALA A 135 -0.48 -9.29 1.58
N MET A 136 -1.64 -9.25 0.92
CA MET A 136 -2.93 -9.37 1.60
C MET A 136 -3.10 -10.74 2.27
N GLN A 137 -2.74 -11.83 1.58
CA GLN A 137 -2.74 -13.18 2.14
C GLN A 137 -1.82 -13.27 3.37
N MET A 138 -0.59 -12.79 3.25
CA MET A 138 0.40 -12.77 4.34
C MET A 138 -0.14 -12.04 5.57
N LEU A 139 -0.73 -10.85 5.41
CA LEU A 139 -1.34 -10.14 6.54
C LEU A 139 -2.54 -10.87 7.12
N ALA A 140 -3.32 -11.57 6.29
CA ALA A 140 -4.43 -12.36 6.75
C ALA A 140 -3.97 -13.52 7.64
N ASP A 141 -2.91 -14.22 7.23
CA ASP A 141 -2.32 -15.36 7.95
C ASP A 141 -1.65 -14.93 9.26
N ILE A 142 -0.91 -13.82 9.22
CA ILE A 142 -0.27 -13.23 10.41
C ILE A 142 -1.31 -12.66 11.39
N GLY A 143 -2.47 -12.24 10.89
CA GLY A 143 -3.55 -11.67 11.70
C GLY A 143 -3.35 -10.20 12.07
N GLU A 144 -2.19 -9.61 11.75
CA GLU A 144 -1.96 -8.18 11.89
C GLU A 144 -0.94 -7.60 10.89
N GLY A 145 -1.05 -6.31 10.61
CA GLY A 145 -0.11 -5.54 9.79
C GLY A 145 -0.81 -4.57 8.85
N MET A 146 -0.04 -3.96 7.95
CA MET A 146 -0.53 -2.88 7.09
C MET A 146 0.04 -2.93 5.67
N ILE A 147 -0.78 -2.57 4.68
CA ILE A 147 -0.39 -2.28 3.30
C ILE A 147 -0.70 -0.81 3.05
N ILE A 148 0.30 -0.03 2.67
CA ILE A 148 0.12 1.36 2.22
C ILE A 148 0.27 1.38 0.70
N ASN A 149 -0.83 1.61 0.01
CA ASN A 149 -0.89 1.79 -1.44
C ASN A 149 -0.85 3.29 -1.81
N ILE A 150 -0.01 3.63 -2.78
CA ILE A 150 0.22 4.99 -3.28
C ILE A 150 -0.16 5.01 -4.77
N PRO A 151 -1.45 5.21 -5.13
CA PRO A 151 -1.94 5.07 -6.51
C PRO A 151 -1.17 5.88 -7.54
N ARG A 152 -0.78 7.12 -7.18
CA ARG A 152 -0.13 8.04 -8.11
C ARG A 152 1.35 7.76 -8.36
N GLN A 153 1.91 6.72 -7.74
CA GLN A 153 3.28 6.26 -8.03
C GLN A 153 3.35 5.27 -9.21
N ASP A 154 2.28 5.09 -9.98
CA ASP A 154 2.32 4.26 -11.19
C ASP A 154 3.38 4.79 -12.18
N GLY A 155 3.94 3.89 -12.97
CA GLY A 155 5.03 4.21 -13.88
C GLY A 155 6.27 4.76 -13.17
N ARG A 156 6.58 4.29 -11.95
CA ARG A 156 7.68 4.80 -11.10
C ARG A 156 7.57 6.30 -10.78
N GLY A 157 6.33 6.77 -10.61
CA GLY A 157 6.03 8.17 -10.33
C GLY A 157 5.98 9.07 -11.57
N MET A 158 6.23 8.52 -12.77
CA MET A 158 6.08 9.24 -14.04
C MET A 158 4.62 9.24 -14.54
N GLY A 159 3.74 8.48 -13.88
CA GLY A 159 2.31 8.41 -14.18
C GLY A 159 1.93 7.41 -15.26
N LEU A 160 0.63 7.18 -15.40
CA LEU A 160 0.07 6.18 -16.32
C LEU A 160 0.40 6.49 -17.79
N THR A 161 0.31 7.74 -18.22
CA THR A 161 0.60 8.13 -19.61
C THR A 161 2.01 7.75 -20.02
N PHE A 162 3.01 8.04 -19.17
CA PHE A 162 4.40 7.66 -19.41
C PHE A 162 4.54 6.13 -19.47
N LYS A 163 3.93 5.42 -18.51
CA LYS A 163 3.93 3.96 -18.49
C LYS A 163 3.37 3.35 -19.77
N LEU A 164 2.22 3.81 -20.25
CA LEU A 164 1.60 3.29 -21.48
C LEU A 164 2.51 3.49 -22.69
N ALA A 165 3.16 4.65 -22.80
CA ALA A 165 4.15 4.90 -23.85
C ALA A 165 5.35 3.94 -23.74
N THR A 166 5.86 3.69 -22.53
CA THR A 166 6.95 2.71 -22.34
C THR A 166 6.51 1.28 -22.64
N LEU A 167 5.30 0.87 -22.27
CA LEU A 167 4.78 -0.46 -22.59
C LEU A 167 4.69 -0.65 -24.11
N TRP A 168 4.23 0.38 -24.82
CA TRP A 168 4.14 0.33 -26.28
C TRP A 168 5.52 0.23 -26.95
N ILE A 169 6.51 0.97 -26.47
CA ILE A 169 7.90 0.88 -26.95
C ILE A 169 8.49 -0.51 -26.67
N GLN A 170 8.28 -1.06 -25.47
CA GLN A 170 8.74 -2.41 -25.12
C GLN A 170 8.14 -3.45 -26.06
N ASP A 171 6.83 -3.36 -26.34
CA ASP A 171 6.18 -4.31 -27.24
C ASP A 171 6.65 -4.19 -28.69
N MET A 172 6.79 -2.97 -29.21
CA MET A 172 7.18 -2.74 -30.60
C MET A 172 8.66 -2.98 -30.88
N LEU A 173 9.53 -2.54 -29.98
CA LEU A 173 10.98 -2.57 -30.16
C LEU A 173 11.67 -3.75 -29.46
N LYS A 174 10.93 -4.52 -28.65
CA LYS A 174 11.44 -5.67 -27.87
C LYS A 174 12.64 -5.29 -26.98
N VAL A 175 12.57 -4.10 -26.39
CA VAL A 175 13.53 -3.55 -25.41
C VAL A 175 12.99 -3.71 -23.99
N HIS A 176 13.86 -3.67 -22.99
CA HIS A 176 13.41 -3.77 -21.60
C HIS A 176 12.91 -2.43 -21.03
N THR A 177 12.26 -2.48 -19.86
CA THR A 177 11.59 -1.31 -19.24
C THR A 177 12.50 -0.11 -18.99
N VAL A 178 13.79 -0.31 -18.71
CA VAL A 178 14.74 0.78 -18.46
C VAL A 178 15.15 1.45 -19.77
N GLU A 179 15.53 0.67 -20.79
CA GLU A 179 15.80 1.20 -22.14
C GLU A 179 14.61 2.00 -22.67
N SER A 180 13.41 1.42 -22.59
CA SER A 180 12.18 2.06 -23.03
C SER A 180 11.91 3.39 -22.32
N ALA A 181 12.08 3.43 -21.00
CA ALA A 181 11.93 4.67 -20.22
C ALA A 181 12.98 5.70 -20.59
N SER A 182 14.24 5.29 -20.79
CA SER A 182 15.35 6.18 -21.17
C SER A 182 15.16 6.82 -22.55
N LEU A 183 14.45 6.17 -23.48
CA LEU A 183 14.10 6.77 -24.77
C LEU A 183 13.10 7.93 -24.65
N LEU A 184 12.30 7.96 -23.58
CA LEU A 184 11.25 8.97 -23.35
C LEU A 184 11.61 10.03 -22.31
N ALA A 185 12.57 9.75 -21.43
CA ALA A 185 12.95 10.62 -20.31
C ALA A 185 14.21 11.43 -20.62
N PRO A 186 14.10 12.65 -21.20
CA PRO A 186 15.25 13.52 -21.41
C PRO A 186 15.90 13.86 -20.06
N GLY A 187 17.18 13.48 -19.90
CA GLY A 187 17.92 13.62 -18.64
C GLY A 187 18.03 12.35 -17.80
N GLY A 188 17.45 11.23 -18.24
CA GLY A 188 17.68 9.90 -17.67
C GLY A 188 16.98 9.61 -16.33
N VAL A 189 16.19 10.54 -15.81
CA VAL A 189 15.42 10.33 -14.57
C VAL A 189 14.17 9.51 -14.90
N ILE A 190 14.18 8.24 -14.50
CA ILE A 190 13.12 7.26 -14.79
C ILE A 190 12.38 6.76 -13.55
N ASP A 191 12.75 7.26 -12.37
CA ASP A 191 12.11 6.96 -11.10
C ASP A 191 12.13 8.20 -10.20
N VAL A 192 10.95 8.69 -9.81
CA VAL A 192 10.79 9.89 -8.98
C VAL A 192 10.00 9.61 -7.71
N ARG A 193 9.90 8.34 -7.33
CA ARG A 193 9.13 7.91 -6.16
C ARG A 193 9.75 8.43 -4.87
N THR A 194 8.89 8.88 -3.96
CA THR A 194 9.26 9.26 -2.59
C THR A 194 8.37 8.54 -1.59
N TYR A 195 8.89 8.28 -0.38
CA TYR A 195 8.22 7.41 0.59
C TYR A 195 7.91 8.11 1.93
N SER A 196 8.08 9.43 2.00
CA SER A 196 7.80 10.26 3.18
C SER A 196 6.35 10.14 3.68
N GLY A 197 5.38 9.99 2.76
CA GLY A 197 3.98 9.76 3.13
C GLY A 197 3.72 8.48 3.92
N ILE A 198 4.55 7.44 3.76
CA ILE A 198 4.45 6.22 4.58
C ILE A 198 4.79 6.52 6.04
N VAL A 199 5.85 7.28 6.28
CA VAL A 199 6.25 7.71 7.63
C VAL A 199 5.19 8.62 8.24
N CYS A 200 4.60 9.51 7.44
CA CYS A 200 3.45 10.31 7.84
C CYS A 200 2.31 9.43 8.39
N ILE A 201 1.93 8.37 7.67
CA ILE A 201 0.84 7.46 8.08
C ILE A 201 1.22 6.68 9.34
N LEU A 202 2.46 6.20 9.48
CA LEU A 202 2.92 5.53 10.70
C LEU A 202 2.81 6.45 11.92
N LYS A 203 3.32 7.69 11.82
CA LYS A 203 3.22 8.71 12.88
C LYS A 203 1.76 9.09 13.13
N PHE A 204 0.91 9.15 12.10
CA PHE A 204 -0.51 9.47 12.23
C PHE A 204 -1.22 8.44 13.11
N PHE A 205 -0.93 7.15 12.90
CA PHE A 205 -1.46 6.05 13.70
C PHE A 205 -0.78 5.88 15.06
N GLY A 206 0.24 6.69 15.37
CA GLY A 206 0.96 6.61 16.63
C GLY A 206 1.85 5.38 16.75
N VAL A 207 2.32 4.82 15.62
CA VAL A 207 3.35 3.77 15.65
C VAL A 207 4.63 4.40 16.18
N PRO A 208 5.20 3.93 17.30
CA PRO A 208 6.37 4.56 17.90
C PRO A 208 7.63 4.24 17.07
N PRO A 209 8.64 5.13 17.04
CA PRO A 209 9.92 4.86 16.39
C PRO A 209 10.65 3.62 16.92
N SER A 210 10.39 3.24 18.18
CA SER A 210 10.91 2.00 18.78
C SER A 210 10.31 0.71 18.21
N CYS A 211 9.24 0.81 17.41
CA CYS A 211 8.67 -0.34 16.71
C CYS A 211 9.55 -0.72 15.51
N ILE A 212 9.92 -1.99 15.44
CA ILE A 212 10.69 -2.56 14.32
C ILE A 212 9.73 -2.85 13.17
N ILE A 213 10.06 -2.33 12.00
CA ILE A 213 9.28 -2.50 10.78
C ILE A 213 9.76 -3.73 10.02
N ASP A 214 8.90 -4.74 9.93
CA ASP A 214 9.06 -5.91 9.07
C ASP A 214 8.59 -5.53 7.66
N LEU A 215 9.49 -4.91 6.90
CA LEU A 215 9.19 -4.33 5.59
C LEU A 215 9.10 -5.40 4.50
N VAL A 216 7.93 -5.51 3.87
CA VAL A 216 7.65 -6.42 2.76
C VAL A 216 8.01 -5.74 1.43
N THR A 217 9.26 -5.86 0.99
CA THR A 217 9.77 -5.21 -0.24
C THR A 217 10.95 -5.97 -0.85
N ASN A 218 11.06 -5.91 -2.18
CA ASN A 218 12.26 -6.32 -2.92
C ASN A 218 13.12 -5.11 -3.37
N ASN A 219 12.66 -3.89 -3.11
CA ASN A 219 13.40 -2.66 -3.40
C ASN A 219 14.04 -2.11 -2.11
N PRO A 220 15.38 -2.10 -1.98
CA PRO A 220 16.09 -1.58 -0.81
C PRO A 220 16.04 -0.04 -0.69
N GLU A 221 15.79 0.70 -1.76
CA GLU A 221 15.68 2.18 -1.72
C GLU A 221 14.53 2.65 -0.84
N LYS A 222 13.52 1.79 -0.61
CA LYS A 222 12.39 2.09 0.26
C LYS A 222 12.78 2.21 1.74
N ILE A 223 13.98 1.78 2.13
CA ILE A 223 14.42 1.69 3.53
C ILE A 223 14.86 3.04 4.10
N GLY A 224 15.46 3.91 3.28
CA GLY A 224 16.16 5.12 3.77
C GLY A 224 15.29 6.03 4.63
N VAL A 225 14.06 6.30 4.18
CA VAL A 225 13.13 7.22 4.87
C VAL A 225 12.74 6.75 6.28
N PHE A 226 12.76 5.44 6.55
CA PHE A 226 12.44 4.90 7.87
C PHE A 226 13.53 5.25 8.87
N GLY A 227 14.79 5.01 8.49
CA GLY A 227 15.96 5.26 9.34
C GLY A 227 16.12 6.74 9.68
N GLU A 228 15.94 7.63 8.70
CA GLU A 228 15.98 9.10 8.90
C GLU A 228 14.93 9.59 9.92
N ASN A 229 13.86 8.82 10.11
CA ASN A 229 12.76 9.15 11.01
C ASN A 229 12.75 8.32 12.30
N GLY A 230 13.85 7.61 12.59
CA GLY A 230 14.05 6.86 13.82
C GLY A 230 13.37 5.48 13.85
N TYR A 231 12.78 5.02 12.75
CA TYR A 231 12.22 3.67 12.66
C TYR A 231 13.32 2.67 12.29
N ALA A 232 13.45 1.61 13.09
CA ALA A 232 14.28 0.47 12.72
C ALA A 232 13.54 -0.41 11.70
N VAL A 233 14.19 -0.73 10.58
CA VAL A 233 13.72 -1.78 9.66
C VAL A 233 14.44 -3.08 10.03
N ALA A 234 13.73 -4.20 10.06
CA ALA A 234 14.34 -5.51 10.30
C ALA A 234 15.49 -5.76 9.30
N LYS A 235 16.57 -6.39 9.78
CA LYS A 235 17.76 -6.66 8.96
C LYS A 235 17.42 -7.49 7.71
N ASP A 236 16.56 -8.48 7.88
CA ASP A 236 16.08 -9.33 6.82
C ASP A 236 14.75 -8.78 6.31
N LEU A 237 14.76 -8.27 5.07
CA LEU A 237 13.53 -7.83 4.40
C LEU A 237 12.64 -9.03 4.11
N VAL A 238 11.34 -8.84 4.30
CA VAL A 238 10.36 -9.86 3.92
C VAL A 238 10.20 -9.79 2.40
N SER A 239 10.80 -10.73 1.69
CA SER A 239 10.70 -10.79 0.23
C SER A 239 9.29 -11.14 -0.21
N ILE A 240 8.84 -10.59 -1.34
CA ILE A 240 7.55 -10.92 -1.95
C ILE A 240 7.74 -11.33 -3.40
N ILE A 241 8.07 -12.61 -3.56
CA ILE A 241 8.45 -13.19 -4.83
C ILE A 241 7.21 -13.80 -5.47
N VAL A 242 6.96 -13.41 -6.71
CA VAL A 242 5.98 -14.04 -7.60
C VAL A 242 6.79 -14.86 -8.58
N GLU A 243 6.38 -16.11 -8.84
CA GLU A 243 7.09 -16.96 -9.79
C GLU A 243 7.12 -16.29 -11.18
N PRO A 244 8.32 -16.10 -11.77
CA PRO A 244 8.44 -15.49 -13.09
C PRO A 244 7.68 -16.29 -14.15
N THR A 245 7.00 -15.57 -15.03
CA THR A 245 6.34 -16.10 -16.23
C THR A 245 7.10 -15.66 -17.47
N GLU A 246 6.75 -16.22 -18.65
CA GLU A 246 7.33 -15.77 -19.91
C GLU A 246 7.11 -14.27 -20.19
N HIS A 247 6.02 -13.69 -19.67
CA HIS A 247 5.68 -12.28 -19.85
C HIS A 247 6.35 -11.34 -18.83
N THR A 248 6.70 -11.84 -17.64
CA THR A 248 7.28 -11.00 -16.58
C THR A 248 8.80 -11.10 -16.52
N MET A 249 9.41 -12.10 -17.16
CA MET A 249 10.83 -12.41 -16.97
C MET A 249 11.76 -11.23 -17.27
N ASP A 250 11.58 -10.58 -18.41
CA ASP A 250 12.43 -9.46 -18.84
C ASP A 250 12.26 -8.22 -17.96
N HIS A 251 11.03 -7.96 -17.50
CA HIS A 251 10.74 -6.89 -16.55
C HIS A 251 11.41 -7.13 -15.19
N LEU A 252 11.35 -8.36 -14.69
CA LEU A 252 11.98 -8.75 -13.42
C LEU A 252 13.51 -8.67 -13.50
N ARG A 253 14.12 -9.13 -14.61
CA ARG A 253 15.56 -8.99 -14.86
C ARG A 253 16.00 -7.54 -14.87
N ALA A 254 15.30 -6.70 -15.63
CA ALA A 254 15.63 -5.28 -15.70
C ALA A 254 15.54 -4.57 -14.34
N LYS A 255 14.62 -5.01 -13.47
CA LYS A 255 14.53 -4.50 -12.08
C LYS A 255 15.74 -4.89 -11.24
N GLU A 256 16.25 -6.12 -11.37
CA GLU A 256 17.45 -6.56 -10.65
C GLU A 256 18.70 -5.88 -11.20
N GLU A 257 18.89 -5.89 -12.51
CA GLU A 257 20.11 -5.42 -13.18
C GLU A 257 20.28 -3.90 -13.12
N HIS A 258 19.18 -3.14 -13.17
CA HIS A 258 19.25 -1.69 -13.33
C HIS A 258 18.63 -0.89 -12.18
N LEU A 259 17.80 -1.51 -11.32
CA LEU A 259 17.05 -0.80 -10.27
C LEU A 259 17.35 -1.32 -8.87
N ASN A 260 18.40 -2.14 -8.70
CA ASN A 260 18.85 -2.69 -7.42
C ASN A 260 17.80 -3.55 -6.68
N HIS A 261 16.79 -4.08 -7.39
CA HIS A 261 15.86 -5.03 -6.79
C HIS A 261 16.59 -6.37 -6.52
N LYS A 262 16.13 -7.12 -5.51
CA LYS A 262 16.78 -8.37 -5.08
C LYS A 262 15.85 -9.58 -5.15
N GLY A 263 16.37 -10.69 -5.68
CA GLY A 263 15.79 -12.03 -5.58
C GLY A 263 14.48 -12.23 -6.34
N LEU A 264 14.27 -11.47 -7.41
CA LEU A 264 13.10 -11.55 -8.28
C LEU A 264 13.16 -12.71 -9.27
N THR A 265 14.37 -13.09 -9.71
CA THR A 265 14.54 -14.10 -10.78
C THR A 265 15.07 -15.46 -10.29
N ASN A 266 15.52 -15.54 -9.04
CA ASN A 266 16.07 -16.77 -8.46
C ASN A 266 14.96 -17.80 -8.16
N LYS A 267 15.10 -19.01 -8.73
CA LYS A 267 14.27 -20.19 -8.43
C LYS A 267 14.66 -20.88 -7.11
N GLU A 268 14.97 -20.13 -6.05
CA GLU A 268 15.11 -20.80 -4.75
C GLU A 268 13.71 -21.24 -4.31
N LYS A 269 13.43 -22.52 -4.57
CA LYS A 269 12.28 -23.26 -4.04
C LYS A 269 12.16 -22.87 -2.57
N GLY A 270 11.01 -22.35 -2.17
CA GLY A 270 10.72 -22.09 -0.77
C GLY A 270 11.05 -23.32 0.07
N GLU A 271 12.17 -23.27 0.77
CA GLU A 271 12.43 -24.17 1.88
C GLU A 271 11.38 -23.84 2.93
N ARG A 272 10.29 -24.60 2.90
CA ARG A 272 9.39 -24.74 4.05
C ARG A 272 10.29 -24.98 5.25
N HIS A 273 10.31 -24.02 6.17
CA HIS A 273 10.76 -24.26 7.54
C HIS A 273 9.78 -25.25 8.19
N GLU A 274 9.88 -26.52 7.83
CA GLU A 274 9.57 -27.62 8.72
C GLU A 274 10.78 -27.75 9.66
N ARG A 275 10.75 -27.03 10.78
CA ARG A 275 11.59 -27.38 11.92
C ARG A 275 10.78 -28.32 12.82
N LYS A 276 11.35 -29.51 12.96
CA LYS A 276 11.04 -30.54 13.96
C LYS A 276 11.07 -29.96 15.38
#